data_AF-A0A1F8J2I7-F1
#
_entry.id   AF-A0A1F8J2I7-F1
#
_cell.length_a   1.000
_cell.length_b   1.000
_cell.length_c   1.000
_cell.angle_alpha   90.00
_cell.angle_beta   90.00
_cell.angle_gamma   90.00
#
_symmetry.space_group_name_H-M   'P 1'
#
loop_
_entity.id
_entity.type
_entity.pdbx_description
1 polymer ?
#
loop_
_entity_poly.entity_id
_entity_poly.type
_entity_poly.pdbx_seq_one_letter_code
_entity_poly.pdbx_strand_id
1 'polypeptide(L)'
;MKVEKKIDEARQAVSTTGYLQTRLQMIFSSLVQDSINPFFFTDSTPSFHLHLIFDNGIDPDPEFSGAVQGLIFLDEEHNLCLQVQPLGDGGIPPRQEILLSEVEEFAFGFFGKKNDLFTWKKEWPKLDRALPSMIRLKAYQNKTLLRFAFSIPSSYPMVEYEARI
;
A
#
# COMPACT_ATOMS: atom_id res chain seq x y z
N MET A 1 36.24 10.45 6.63
CA MET A 1 35.69 9.29 7.37
C MET A 1 34.34 9.51 8.05
N LYS A 2 34.17 10.37 9.07
CA LYS A 2 32.85 10.52 9.77
C LYS A 2 31.75 11.20 8.93
N VAL A 3 32.12 12.06 7.98
CA VAL A 3 31.15 12.81 7.14
C VAL A 3 30.69 11.98 5.95
N GLU A 4 31.59 11.24 5.29
CA GLU A 4 31.26 10.35 4.17
C GLU A 4 30.27 9.27 4.59
N LYS A 5 30.50 8.61 5.73
CA LYS A 5 29.57 7.61 6.27
C LYS A 5 28.15 8.18 6.50
N LYS A 6 28.05 9.40 7.05
CA LYS A 6 26.76 10.08 7.26
C LYS A 6 26.06 10.46 5.95
N ILE A 7 26.83 10.83 4.92
CA ILE A 7 26.28 11.16 3.60
C ILE A 7 25.76 9.88 2.93
N ASP A 8 26.48 8.77 3.03
CA ASP A 8 26.06 7.49 2.45
C ASP A 8 24.83 6.93 3.18
N GLU A 9 24.77 7.01 4.52
CA GLU A 9 23.59 6.67 5.31
C GLU A 9 22.36 7.52 4.89
N ALA A 10 22.55 8.83 4.73
CA ALA A 10 21.46 9.72 4.29
C ALA A 10 21.00 9.39 2.85
N ARG A 11 21.93 9.07 1.94
CA ARG A 11 21.59 8.66 0.56
C ARG A 11 20.82 7.35 0.54
N GLN A 12 21.23 6.38 1.35
CA GLN A 12 20.53 5.10 1.47
C GLN A 12 19.11 5.31 2.01
N ALA A 13 18.94 6.13 3.06
CA ALA A 13 17.63 6.45 3.61
C ALA A 13 16.70 7.15 2.59
N VAL A 14 17.23 8.11 1.83
CA VAL A 14 16.47 8.78 0.75
C VAL A 14 16.10 7.79 -0.35
N SER A 15 17.02 6.90 -0.73
CA SER A 15 16.77 5.87 -1.73
C SER A 15 15.67 4.90 -1.30
N THR A 16 15.69 4.42 -0.06
CA THR A 16 14.66 3.51 0.47
C THR A 16 13.30 4.19 0.58
N THR A 17 13.28 5.45 1.02
CA THR A 17 12.03 6.25 1.10
C THR A 17 11.43 6.47 -0.29
N GLY A 18 12.26 6.81 -1.28
CA GLY A 18 11.85 6.99 -2.67
C GLY A 18 11.37 5.69 -3.31
N TYR A 19 12.03 4.57 -3.00
CA TYR A 19 11.61 3.24 -3.40
C TYR A 19 10.22 2.90 -2.87
N LEU A 20 10.02 2.98 -1.55
CA LEU A 20 8.73 2.73 -0.89
C LEU A 20 7.61 3.57 -1.52
N GLN A 21 7.84 4.87 -1.68
CA GLN A 21 6.86 5.78 -2.27
C GLN A 21 6.50 5.36 -3.70
N THR A 22 7.50 5.09 -4.53
CA THR A 22 7.29 4.72 -5.94
C THR A 22 6.57 3.39 -6.03
N ARG A 23 7.00 2.38 -5.26
CA ARG A 23 6.42 1.04 -5.28
C ARG A 23 4.96 1.04 -4.83
N LEU A 24 4.66 1.69 -3.70
CA LEU A 24 3.29 1.80 -3.21
C LEU A 24 2.41 2.63 -4.15
N GLN A 25 2.94 3.70 -4.77
CA GLN A 25 2.17 4.47 -5.75
C GLN A 25 1.81 3.61 -6.97
N MET A 26 2.74 2.79 -7.48
CA MET A 26 2.47 1.87 -8.58
C MET A 26 1.37 0.86 -8.21
N ILE A 27 1.48 0.21 -7.04
CA ILE A 27 0.49 -0.75 -6.53
C ILE A 27 -0.88 -0.09 -6.40
N PHE A 28 -0.97 1.06 -5.72
CA PHE A 28 -2.25 1.73 -5.48
C PHE A 28 -2.87 2.32 -6.75
N SER A 29 -2.06 2.68 -7.75
CA SER A 29 -2.56 3.13 -9.06
C SER A 29 -3.06 2.01 -9.96
N SER A 30 -2.67 0.76 -9.68
CA SER A 30 -2.98 -0.44 -10.48
C SER A 30 -3.95 -1.39 -9.79
N LEU A 31 -4.66 -0.92 -8.76
CA LEU A 31 -5.67 -1.72 -8.06
C LEU A 31 -6.76 -2.20 -9.03
N VAL A 32 -7.09 -3.49 -8.98
CA VAL A 32 -8.08 -4.12 -9.87
C VAL A 32 -9.36 -4.39 -9.09
N GLN A 33 -10.48 -3.73 -9.47
CA GLN A 33 -11.78 -3.86 -8.80
C GLN A 33 -12.63 -5.05 -9.29
N ASP A 34 -12.40 -5.51 -10.53
CA ASP A 34 -13.41 -6.30 -11.26
C ASP A 34 -13.17 -7.82 -11.28
N SER A 35 -12.04 -8.30 -10.76
CA SER A 35 -11.66 -9.72 -10.92
C SER A 35 -12.20 -10.63 -9.81
N ILE A 36 -12.10 -10.23 -8.54
CA ILE A 36 -12.40 -11.09 -7.37
C ILE A 36 -12.84 -10.21 -6.19
N ASN A 37 -13.85 -10.61 -5.41
CA ASN A 37 -14.23 -9.91 -4.17
C ASN A 37 -13.99 -10.83 -2.96
N PRO A 38 -13.31 -10.36 -1.89
CA PRO A 38 -12.82 -9.00 -1.68
C PRO A 38 -11.47 -8.72 -2.37
N PHE A 39 -11.34 -7.57 -3.05
CA PHE A 39 -10.10 -7.16 -3.74
C PHE A 39 -9.27 -6.12 -2.96
N PHE A 40 -9.83 -5.47 -1.94
CA PHE A 40 -9.11 -4.46 -1.15
C PHE A 40 -9.73 -4.34 0.24
N PHE A 41 -8.98 -4.67 1.28
CA PHE A 41 -9.47 -4.63 2.66
C PHE A 41 -8.34 -4.70 3.68
N THR A 42 -8.66 -4.36 4.92
CA THR A 42 -7.76 -4.56 6.06
C THR A 42 -8.21 -5.72 6.94
N ASP A 43 -7.26 -6.43 7.52
CA ASP A 43 -7.46 -7.35 8.63
C ASP A 43 -6.54 -6.92 9.77
N SER A 44 -6.98 -6.99 11.02
CA SER A 44 -6.24 -6.48 12.18
C SER A 44 -5.93 -7.58 13.21
N THR A 45 -6.26 -8.85 12.92
CA THR A 45 -6.11 -9.97 13.86
C THR A 45 -5.23 -11.07 13.26
N PRO A 46 -4.08 -11.45 13.87
CA PRO A 46 -3.47 -10.92 15.10
C PRO A 46 -2.68 -9.61 14.91
N SER A 47 -2.39 -9.23 13.67
CA SER A 47 -1.61 -8.07 13.26
C SER A 47 -2.28 -7.33 12.10
N PHE A 48 -1.95 -6.05 11.89
CA PHE A 48 -2.51 -5.28 10.79
C PHE A 48 -1.97 -5.76 9.45
N HIS A 49 -2.88 -6.12 8.55
CA HIS A 49 -2.65 -6.59 7.19
C HIS A 49 -3.51 -5.76 6.23
N LEU A 50 -2.90 -5.28 5.14
CA LEU A 50 -3.63 -4.70 4.02
C LEU A 50 -3.60 -5.68 2.85
N HIS A 51 -4.76 -6.26 2.55
CA HIS A 51 -4.97 -7.12 1.40
C HIS A 51 -5.42 -6.29 0.22
N LEU A 52 -4.85 -6.56 -0.95
CA LEU A 52 -5.18 -5.87 -2.18
C LEU A 52 -4.97 -6.77 -3.40
N ILE A 53 -5.67 -6.48 -4.50
CA ILE A 53 -5.42 -7.07 -5.82
C ILE A 53 -5.00 -5.95 -6.74
N PHE A 54 -3.88 -6.15 -7.44
CA PHE A 54 -3.31 -5.14 -8.33
C PHE A 54 -2.70 -5.79 -9.56
N ASP A 55 -2.56 -5.02 -10.63
CA ASP A 55 -1.82 -5.43 -11.82
C ASP A 55 -0.31 -5.25 -11.58
N ASN A 56 0.42 -6.38 -11.48
CA ASN A 56 1.87 -6.41 -11.31
C ASN A 56 2.63 -6.16 -12.64
N GLY A 57 1.92 -5.94 -13.74
CA GLY A 57 2.51 -5.66 -15.04
C GLY A 57 3.19 -6.90 -15.62
N ILE A 58 4.35 -6.71 -16.24
CA ILE A 58 5.14 -7.79 -16.83
C ILE A 58 6.24 -8.19 -15.85
N ASP A 59 6.20 -9.44 -15.40
CA ASP A 59 7.20 -10.05 -14.52
C ASP A 59 8.05 -11.05 -15.33
N PRO A 60 9.35 -11.21 -15.04
CA PRO A 60 10.18 -12.25 -15.67
C PRO A 60 9.61 -13.66 -15.52
N ASP A 61 8.86 -13.91 -14.45
CA ASP A 61 8.04 -15.11 -14.30
C ASP A 61 6.61 -14.83 -14.75
N PRO A 62 6.14 -15.47 -15.84
CA PRO A 62 4.80 -15.25 -16.36
C PRO A 62 3.68 -15.49 -15.35
N GLU A 63 3.90 -16.35 -14.34
CA GLU A 63 2.87 -16.63 -13.32
C GLU A 63 2.58 -15.40 -12.43
N PHE A 64 3.54 -14.48 -12.31
CA PHE A 64 3.40 -13.24 -11.54
C PHE A 64 3.07 -12.01 -12.40
N SER A 65 2.80 -12.22 -13.70
CA SER A 65 2.38 -11.14 -14.60
C SER A 65 0.87 -10.90 -14.52
N GLY A 66 0.46 -9.64 -14.71
CA GLY A 66 -0.94 -9.25 -14.64
C GLY A 66 -1.47 -9.16 -13.21
N ALA A 67 -2.75 -9.48 -13.02
CA ALA A 67 -3.40 -9.35 -11.73
C ALA A 67 -2.88 -10.38 -10.71
N VAL A 68 -2.46 -9.90 -9.54
CA VAL A 68 -1.93 -10.69 -8.43
C VAL A 68 -2.59 -10.30 -7.11
N GLN A 69 -2.56 -11.20 -6.13
CA GLN A 69 -2.91 -10.89 -4.75
C GLN A 69 -1.69 -10.33 -4.02
N GLY A 70 -1.86 -9.16 -3.41
CA GLY A 70 -0.90 -8.50 -2.54
C GLY A 70 -1.34 -8.53 -1.08
N LEU A 71 -0.37 -8.70 -0.19
CA LEU A 71 -0.51 -8.57 1.25
C LEU A 71 0.61 -7.66 1.77
N ILE A 72 0.24 -6.50 2.32
CA ILE A 72 1.18 -5.61 3.00
C ILE A 72 1.05 -5.81 4.51
N PHE A 73 2.17 -6.10 5.17
CA PHE A 73 2.23 -6.44 6.60
C PHE A 73 3.60 -6.10 7.19
N LEU A 74 3.70 -6.14 8.52
CA LEU A 74 4.97 -6.06 9.23
C LEU A 74 5.39 -7.47 9.65
N ASP A 75 6.59 -7.90 9.26
CA ASP A 75 7.12 -9.21 9.64
C ASP A 75 7.74 -9.21 11.06
N GLU A 76 8.17 -10.38 11.51
CA GLU A 76 8.77 -10.58 12.84
C GLU A 76 10.13 -9.88 12.99
N GLU A 77 10.79 -9.54 11.87
CA GLU A 77 12.07 -8.83 11.82
C GLU A 77 11.89 -7.30 11.74
N HIS A 78 10.66 -6.81 11.92
CA HIS A 78 10.31 -5.39 11.84
C HIS A 78 10.53 -4.80 10.44
N ASN A 79 10.28 -5.56 9.38
CA ASN A 79 10.24 -5.05 8.02
C ASN A 79 8.80 -4.90 7.54
N LEU A 80 8.48 -3.74 6.96
CA LEU A 80 7.25 -3.57 6.19
C LEU A 80 7.42 -4.28 4.85
N CYS A 81 6.66 -5.34 4.65
CA CYS A 81 6.79 -6.27 3.54
C CYS A 81 5.56 -6.22 2.63
N LEU A 82 5.79 -6.52 1.36
CA LEU A 82 4.78 -6.89 0.39
C LEU A 82 4.97 -8.37 0.05
N GLN A 83 3.95 -9.18 0.31
CA GLN A 83 3.86 -10.53 -0.21
C GLN A 83 2.95 -10.53 -1.44
N VAL A 84 3.41 -11.14 -2.53
CA VAL A 84 2.70 -11.24 -3.80
C VAL A 84 2.45 -12.72 -4.12
N GLN A 85 1.24 -13.04 -4.56
CA GLN A 85 0.85 -14.37 -5.02
C GLN A 85 0.04 -14.26 -6.32
N PRO A 86 0.26 -15.14 -7.31
CA PRO A 86 -0.59 -15.21 -8.50
C PRO A 86 -2.06 -15.42 -8.14
N LEU A 87 -2.98 -14.82 -8.91
CA LEU A 87 -4.39 -15.16 -8.80
C LEU A 87 -4.63 -16.54 -9.42
N GLY A 88 -4.97 -17.55 -8.62
CA GLY A 88 -5.23 -18.90 -9.13
C GLY A 88 -4.72 -20.01 -8.22
N ASP A 89 -4.35 -21.13 -8.84
CA ASP A 89 -4.10 -22.41 -8.17
C ASP A 89 -2.98 -22.32 -7.12
N GLY A 90 -3.29 -22.72 -5.89
CA GLY A 90 -2.52 -22.44 -4.66
C GLY A 90 -1.21 -23.21 -4.51
N GLY A 91 -0.63 -23.70 -5.61
CA GLY A 91 0.61 -24.47 -5.62
C GLY A 91 1.88 -23.61 -5.74
N ILE A 92 1.75 -22.36 -6.18
CA ILE A 92 2.89 -21.46 -6.36
C ILE A 92 3.19 -20.75 -5.04
N PRO A 93 4.43 -20.85 -4.52
CA PRO A 93 4.79 -20.15 -3.29
C PRO A 93 4.76 -18.64 -3.50
N PRO A 94 4.30 -17.87 -2.50
CA PRO A 94 4.29 -16.42 -2.60
C PRO A 94 5.71 -15.86 -2.63
N ARG A 95 5.88 -14.70 -3.28
CA ARG A 95 7.12 -13.92 -3.26
C ARG A 95 7.01 -12.80 -2.24
N GLN A 96 8.07 -12.57 -1.48
CA GLN A 96 8.13 -11.48 -0.51
C GLN A 96 9.15 -10.44 -0.93
N GLU A 97 8.78 -9.18 -0.77
CA GLU A 97 9.57 -7.99 -1.06
C GLU A 97 9.58 -7.11 0.20
N ILE A 98 10.78 -6.70 0.66
CA ILE A 98 10.88 -5.73 1.77
C ILE A 98 10.72 -4.32 1.19
N LEU A 99 9.69 -3.60 1.64
CA LEU A 99 9.42 -2.24 1.21
C LEU A 99 10.17 -1.21 2.06
N LEU A 100 10.28 -1.47 3.37
CA LEU A 100 10.97 -0.62 4.34
C LEU A 100 11.42 -1.47 5.53
N SER A 101 12.70 -1.40 5.88
CA SER A 101 13.28 -2.12 7.02
C SER A 101 13.21 -1.31 8.32
N GLU A 102 13.42 -1.95 9.47
CA GLU A 102 13.54 -1.30 10.79
C GLU A 102 12.31 -0.45 11.18
N VAL A 103 11.12 -0.93 10.83
CA VAL A 103 9.84 -0.29 11.12
C VAL A 103 9.33 -0.71 12.50
N GLU A 104 9.33 0.24 13.43
CA GLU A 104 8.84 0.05 14.80
C GLU A 104 7.32 -0.09 14.83
N GLU A 105 6.62 0.76 14.07
CA GLU A 105 5.16 0.79 13.96
C GLU A 105 4.74 1.37 12.60
N PHE A 106 3.63 0.90 12.05
CA PHE A 106 3.01 1.54 10.89
C PHE A 106 1.49 1.58 11.02
N ALA A 107 0.87 2.54 10.33
CA ALA A 107 -0.57 2.67 10.27
C ALA A 107 -1.01 3.20 8.91
N PHE A 108 -2.08 2.62 8.38
CA PHE A 108 -2.77 3.14 7.23
C PHE A 108 -3.95 4.04 7.61
N GLY A 109 -4.24 5.00 6.74
CA GLY A 109 -5.47 5.78 6.76
C GLY A 109 -6.08 5.78 5.37
N PHE A 110 -7.39 5.60 5.29
CA PHE A 110 -8.13 5.45 4.04
C PHE A 110 -9.19 6.55 3.95
N PHE A 111 -9.08 7.41 2.95
CA PHE A 111 -10.07 8.47 2.72
C PHE A 111 -11.08 8.00 1.70
N GLY A 112 -12.36 8.00 2.06
CA GLY A 112 -13.41 7.74 1.09
C GLY A 112 -14.80 8.00 1.65
N LYS A 113 -15.80 7.70 0.82
CA LYS A 113 -17.20 8.02 1.10
C LYS A 113 -17.82 6.99 2.05
N LYS A 114 -18.61 7.46 3.03
CA LYS A 114 -19.49 6.64 3.88
C LYS A 114 -20.72 7.48 4.19
N ASN A 115 -21.92 6.99 3.89
CA ASN A 115 -23.19 7.69 4.11
C ASN A 115 -23.16 9.15 3.60
N ASP A 116 -22.72 9.33 2.36
CA ASP A 116 -22.57 10.64 1.70
C ASP A 116 -21.52 11.62 2.24
N LEU A 117 -20.76 11.24 3.26
CA LEU A 117 -19.67 12.06 3.80
C LEU A 117 -18.31 11.42 3.52
N PHE A 118 -17.35 12.26 3.12
CA PHE A 118 -15.96 11.86 2.96
C PHE A 118 -15.23 11.91 4.30
N THR A 119 -14.64 10.79 4.71
CA THR A 119 -13.97 10.66 6.01
C THR A 119 -12.73 9.79 5.93
N TRP A 120 -11.78 10.02 6.84
CA TRP A 120 -10.63 9.14 7.05
C TRP A 120 -11.03 7.96 7.94
N LYS A 121 -10.78 6.75 7.47
CA LYS A 121 -10.97 5.49 8.19
C LYS A 121 -9.60 4.87 8.49
N LYS A 122 -9.48 4.14 9.60
CA LYS A 122 -8.26 3.38 9.94
C LYS A 122 -8.23 1.99 9.31
N GLU A 123 -9.40 1.49 8.95
CA GLU A 123 -9.63 0.17 8.37
C GLU A 123 -10.50 0.32 7.12
N TRP A 124 -10.36 -0.62 6.19
CA TRP A 124 -11.21 -0.72 5.02
C TRP A 124 -11.96 -2.06 5.02
N PRO A 125 -13.31 -2.07 5.01
CA PRO A 125 -14.07 -3.29 5.25
C PRO A 125 -14.02 -4.25 4.05
N LYS A 126 -13.96 -5.56 4.34
CA LYS A 126 -14.01 -6.65 3.34
C LYS A 126 -15.23 -6.58 2.41
N LEU A 127 -16.37 -6.12 2.92
CA LEU A 127 -17.62 -6.06 2.17
C LEU A 127 -17.77 -4.79 1.31
N ASP A 128 -16.87 -3.82 1.46
CA ASP A 128 -16.94 -2.58 0.67
C ASP A 128 -16.39 -2.84 -0.73
N ARG A 129 -17.20 -2.50 -1.75
CA ARG A 129 -16.79 -2.62 -3.15
C ARG A 129 -16.15 -1.34 -3.68
N ALA A 130 -16.17 -0.26 -2.91
CA ALA A 130 -15.50 0.98 -3.30
C ALA A 130 -14.04 0.95 -2.84
N LEU A 131 -13.15 1.52 -3.67
CA LEU A 131 -11.81 1.88 -3.22
C LEU A 131 -11.84 3.20 -2.44
N PRO A 132 -10.91 3.41 -1.50
CA PRO A 132 -10.64 4.74 -0.98
C PRO A 132 -10.13 5.64 -2.11
N SER A 133 -10.45 6.93 -2.04
CA SER A 133 -9.91 7.94 -2.96
C SER A 133 -8.46 8.29 -2.66
N MET A 134 -8.04 8.17 -1.40
CA MET A 134 -6.64 8.34 -0.99
C MET A 134 -6.27 7.35 0.10
N ILE A 135 -5.00 6.93 0.08
CA ILE A 135 -4.37 6.15 1.15
C ILE A 135 -3.26 6.99 1.76
N ARG A 136 -3.15 6.96 3.09
CA ARG A 136 -2.01 7.50 3.83
C ARG A 136 -1.30 6.36 4.53
N LEU A 137 0.02 6.35 4.45
CA LEU A 137 0.89 5.49 5.26
C LEU A 137 1.65 6.37 6.25
N LYS A 138 1.62 5.99 7.52
CA LYS A 138 2.52 6.49 8.55
C LYS A 138 3.41 5.32 8.98
N ALA A 139 4.71 5.51 9.01
CA ALA A 139 5.66 4.52 9.49
C ALA A 139 6.67 5.19 10.42
N TYR A 140 6.91 4.59 11.58
CA TYR A 140 7.95 4.99 12.52
C TYR A 140 9.17 4.10 12.30
N GLN A 141 10.28 4.72 11.90
CA GLN A 141 11.55 4.05 11.63
C GLN A 141 12.66 4.82 12.34
N ASN A 142 13.41 4.18 13.24
CA ASN A 142 14.53 4.81 13.95
C ASN A 142 14.17 6.17 14.57
N LYS A 143 13.04 6.24 15.30
CA LYS A 143 12.48 7.49 15.88
C LYS A 143 12.09 8.58 14.88
N THR A 144 12.11 8.29 13.59
CA THR A 144 11.67 9.20 12.52
C THR A 144 10.28 8.80 12.05
N LEU A 145 9.36 9.77 12.01
CA LEU A 145 8.02 9.56 11.46
C LEU A 145 8.03 9.87 9.96
N LEU A 146 7.87 8.82 9.15
CA LEU A 146 7.65 8.92 7.71
C LEU A 146 6.15 9.03 7.41
N ARG A 147 5.79 9.89 6.46
CA ARG A 147 4.40 10.09 6.04
C ARG A 147 4.30 10.11 4.53
N PHE A 148 3.43 9.25 4.02
CA PHE A 148 3.15 9.16 2.59
C PHE A 148 1.65 9.31 2.35
N ALA A 149 1.30 9.88 1.21
CA ALA A 149 -0.07 9.98 0.74
C ALA A 149 -0.11 9.58 -0.74
N PHE A 150 -1.07 8.73 -1.08
CA PHE A 150 -1.22 8.15 -2.40
C PHE A 150 -2.64 8.42 -2.87
N SER A 151 -2.76 9.00 -4.05
CA SER A 151 -4.05 9.13 -4.73
C SER A 151 -4.36 7.83 -5.46
N ILE A 152 -5.58 7.34 -5.29
CA ILE A 152 -6.09 6.20 -6.05
C ILE A 152 -6.97 6.76 -7.16
N PRO A 153 -6.94 6.20 -8.37
CA PRO A 153 -7.95 6.45 -9.39
C PRO A 153 -9.33 6.08 -8.82
N SER A 154 -10.05 7.05 -8.25
CA SER A 154 -11.29 6.75 -7.56
C SER A 154 -12.41 6.52 -8.55
N SER A 155 -13.27 5.55 -8.26
CA SER A 155 -14.49 5.29 -9.03
C SER A 155 -15.58 6.37 -8.86
N TYR A 156 -15.37 7.35 -7.97
CA TYR A 156 -16.26 8.49 -7.80
C TYR A 156 -15.63 9.78 -8.36
N PRO A 157 -16.32 10.54 -9.23
CA PRO A 157 -15.86 11.86 -9.60
C PRO A 157 -15.88 12.78 -8.38
N MET A 158 -14.80 13.53 -8.17
CA MET A 158 -14.78 14.62 -7.19
C MET A 158 -15.42 15.83 -7.86
N VAL A 159 -16.69 16.08 -7.54
CA VAL A 159 -17.46 17.23 -8.06
C VAL A 159 -17.50 18.30 -6.98
N GLU A 160 -16.93 19.46 -7.28
CA GLU A 160 -17.02 20.67 -6.45
C GLU A 160 -18.05 21.61 -7.07
N TYR A 161 -18.98 22.12 -6.26
CA TYR A 161 -19.95 23.12 -6.69
C TYR A 161 -19.51 24.47 -6.14
N GLU A 162 -19.10 25.37 -7.04
CA GLU A 162 -18.86 26.77 -6.69
C GLU A 162 -20.13 27.58 -6.94
N ALA A 163 -20.66 28.21 -5.89
CA ALA A 163 -21.75 29.15 -6.04
C ALA A 163 -21.20 30.44 -6.68
N ARG A 164 -21.71 30.81 -7.86
CA ARG A 164 -21.44 32.14 -8.44
C ARG A 164 -22.13 33.19 -7.56
N ILE A 165 -21.33 34.02 -6.90
CA ILE A 165 -21.77 35.25 -6.24
C ILE A 165 -21.88 36.36 -7.30
#